data_AF-A0AAP0MVP9-F1
#
_entry.id   AF-A0AAP0MVP9-F1
#
_cell.length_a   1.000
_cell.length_b   1.000
_cell.length_c   1.000
_cell.angle_alpha   90.00
_cell.angle_beta   90.00
_cell.angle_gamma   90.00
#
_symmetry.space_group_name_H-M   'P 1'
#
loop_
_entity.id
_entity.type
_entity.pdbx_description
1 polymer ?
#
loop_
_entity_poly.entity_id
_entity_poly.type
_entity_poly.pdbx_seq_one_letter_code
_entity_poly.pdbx_strand_id
1 'polypeptide(L)'
;MAVNQFIGGRSCGITGTNFQRRAINKMGKAFPIYSMVIAPPNCSFGVINRTKNGFNPAIMCCGSVSDQHASDYITINPSGVGERLASDSGELSNESRKSAATSQSCVQNVQLDLIMLSLPAIAGQAIEPMAQLMETAYIGRLGPLELASAGVSTSIFNILSKVFNIPLLSVATSFVAEDISRSSSKDSTSDSSCPNVSYNGCDESTDRKLLPSVSTALVLALTIGILEALAMYFGSGLFLDIMGLSSASSMRIPAQRFLSLRAIGAPAVVLSLAIQGIFRGFKDTRTPLGVTGAAISTVGSQYMVTLLMIWYLNKRTILSIPNMKNLHFGDYLRSGGYLLGRTLAAVMTITLSTSIAARQGALAMAAHQICLQVWLSVSMLADAQAASGQALIASSFAKGDYNTVKEITHFALKTGLFTGVTLAVILGASFNYLATLFTSDTQVLGIVRSGLLFVSASQPVTAVAYIFDGLHYGVSDFSYAAYSMMAVGAISSVFLLYAPRVFGLSAVWWGLTLFMSLRVVAGYFRLLSKNGPWWFLQKHMPKLEIAN
;
A
#
# COMPACT_ATOMS: atom_id res chain seq x y z
N MET A 1 -30.37 20.92 -42.01
CA MET A 1 -31.26 22.02 -42.45
C MET A 1 -30.93 23.27 -41.62
N ALA A 2 -31.31 24.46 -42.10
CA ALA A 2 -30.95 25.77 -41.53
C ALA A 2 -32.17 26.73 -41.60
N VAL A 3 -32.17 27.99 -41.15
CA VAL A 3 -31.09 28.92 -40.76
C VAL A 3 -31.61 29.98 -39.75
N ASN A 4 -30.75 30.52 -38.87
CA ASN A 4 -30.63 31.95 -38.47
C ASN A 4 -29.87 32.07 -37.12
N GLN A 5 -28.85 32.91 -36.88
CA GLN A 5 -28.53 34.34 -37.18
C GLN A 5 -29.23 35.40 -36.32
N PHE A 6 -28.42 36.26 -35.67
CA PHE A 6 -28.46 37.75 -35.53
C PHE A 6 -27.54 38.17 -34.35
N ILE A 7 -26.90 39.35 -34.26
CA ILE A 7 -25.94 40.01 -35.19
C ILE A 7 -25.11 41.06 -34.39
N GLY A 8 -23.91 41.42 -34.89
CA GLY A 8 -23.23 42.70 -34.58
C GLY A 8 -22.10 42.67 -33.53
N GLY A 9 -20.88 43.17 -33.78
CA GLY A 9 -20.26 43.59 -35.03
C GLY A 9 -19.35 44.83 -34.90
N ARG A 10 -18.08 44.71 -35.32
CA ARG A 10 -17.31 45.74 -36.05
C ARG A 10 -16.01 45.12 -36.59
N SER A 11 -15.50 45.72 -37.67
CA SER A 11 -14.52 45.12 -38.58
C SER A 11 -13.36 46.07 -38.85
N CYS A 12 -12.16 45.53 -39.04
CA CYS A 12 -11.16 46.09 -39.95
C CYS A 12 -10.17 44.97 -40.31
N GLY A 13 -9.81 44.82 -41.59
CA GLY A 13 -8.86 43.80 -42.04
C GLY A 13 -7.86 44.38 -43.02
N ILE A 14 -6.93 43.55 -43.51
CA ILE A 14 -6.25 43.73 -44.82
C ILE A 14 -5.56 42.41 -45.23
N THR A 15 -5.55 42.20 -46.55
CA THR A 15 -5.15 41.07 -47.41
C THR A 15 -3.68 40.61 -47.38
N GLY A 16 -3.36 39.40 -47.88
CA GLY A 16 -2.05 39.16 -48.54
C GLY A 16 -1.47 37.73 -48.68
N THR A 17 -1.95 36.94 -49.66
CA THR A 17 -1.20 35.98 -50.54
C THR A 17 0.09 35.21 -50.11
N ASN A 18 -0.01 33.87 -50.15
CA ASN A 18 0.85 32.87 -50.85
C ASN A 18 2.41 32.92 -50.91
N PHE A 19 2.98 31.70 -50.70
CA PHE A 19 4.03 31.00 -51.51
C PHE A 19 5.41 30.63 -50.88
N GLN A 20 5.59 29.31 -50.68
CA GLN A 20 6.78 28.42 -50.73
C GLN A 20 8.23 28.79 -50.27
N ARG A 21 8.75 27.82 -49.47
CA ARG A 21 10.06 27.11 -49.54
C ARG A 21 11.35 27.70 -48.91
N ARG A 22 11.96 26.79 -48.11
CA ARG A 22 13.39 26.57 -47.78
C ARG A 22 14.07 27.40 -46.67
N ALA A 23 14.16 26.72 -45.52
CA ALA A 23 15.39 26.23 -44.90
C ALA A 23 16.31 27.16 -44.07
N ILE A 24 16.46 26.76 -42.81
CA ILE A 24 17.75 26.64 -42.08
C ILE A 24 18.64 27.89 -42.05
N ASN A 25 18.46 28.75 -41.02
CA ASN A 25 19.43 28.84 -39.91
C ASN A 25 19.08 29.89 -38.83
N LYS A 26 19.62 29.65 -37.62
CA LYS A 26 19.89 30.58 -36.50
C LYS A 26 18.72 31.33 -35.79
N MET A 27 18.44 30.80 -34.60
CA MET A 27 18.44 31.48 -33.29
C MET A 27 17.64 32.77 -33.05
N GLY A 28 16.83 32.76 -31.98
CA GLY A 28 16.82 33.88 -31.04
C GLY A 28 15.61 34.07 -30.12
N LYS A 29 15.65 33.45 -28.91
CA LYS A 29 14.92 33.87 -27.67
C LYS A 29 13.37 33.76 -27.71
N ALA A 30 12.65 33.48 -26.62
CA ALA A 30 13.02 32.98 -25.28
C ALA A 30 11.79 32.33 -24.61
N PHE A 31 12.00 31.31 -23.77
CA PHE A 31 11.11 30.91 -22.66
C PHE A 31 11.99 30.30 -21.56
N PRO A 32 11.83 30.67 -20.27
CA PRO A 32 12.71 30.20 -19.21
C PRO A 32 12.28 28.82 -18.69
N ILE A 33 13.22 27.87 -18.70
CA ILE A 33 13.14 26.63 -17.91
C ILE A 33 14.03 26.83 -16.69
N TYR A 34 13.51 26.55 -15.49
CA TYR A 34 14.32 26.49 -14.28
C TYR A 34 15.18 25.23 -14.31
N SER A 35 16.50 25.40 -14.41
CA SER A 35 17.49 24.32 -14.34
C SER A 35 18.33 24.49 -13.08
N MET A 36 18.30 23.50 -12.18
CA MET A 36 19.15 23.48 -10.98
C MET A 36 20.54 22.94 -11.37
N VAL A 37 21.59 23.72 -11.15
CA VAL A 37 22.95 23.43 -11.62
C VAL A 37 23.70 22.55 -10.62
N ILE A 38 24.32 21.49 -11.15
CA ILE A 38 25.31 20.65 -10.44
C ILE A 38 26.71 21.23 -10.76
N ALA A 39 27.56 21.41 -9.73
CA ALA A 39 28.93 21.89 -9.89
C ALA A 39 29.96 20.76 -9.60
N PRO A 40 31.06 20.65 -10.37
CA PRO A 40 32.09 19.62 -10.20
C PRO A 40 33.24 20.05 -9.25
N PRO A 41 34.06 19.11 -8.74
CA PRO A 41 35.15 19.40 -7.81
C PRO A 41 36.52 19.61 -8.48
N ASN A 42 37.37 20.47 -7.90
CA ASN A 42 38.83 20.30 -7.91
C ASN A 42 39.58 21.18 -6.87
N CYS A 43 40.27 20.51 -5.95
CA CYS A 43 41.51 20.84 -5.21
C CYS A 43 41.92 22.31 -4.90
N SER A 44 42.02 22.67 -3.60
CA SER A 44 43.30 22.59 -2.84
C SER A 44 43.35 23.39 -1.51
N PHE A 45 43.86 22.74 -0.47
CA PHE A 45 44.54 23.26 0.74
C PHE A 45 44.01 24.45 1.57
N GLY A 46 43.67 24.16 2.83
CA GLY A 46 43.56 25.13 3.94
C GLY A 46 43.60 24.41 5.30
N VAL A 47 44.72 24.49 6.02
CA VAL A 47 44.97 23.74 7.27
C VAL A 47 44.44 24.49 8.50
N ILE A 48 43.46 23.92 9.23
CA ILE A 48 43.20 24.18 10.66
C ILE A 48 42.86 22.83 11.35
N ASN A 49 43.21 22.69 12.63
CA ASN A 49 43.46 21.41 13.30
C ASN A 49 42.52 21.16 14.53
N ARG A 50 42.32 19.88 14.89
CA ARG A 50 41.56 19.33 16.05
C ARG A 50 40.02 19.53 16.01
N THR A 51 39.17 18.66 16.58
CA THR A 51 39.35 17.51 17.51
C THR A 51 38.64 16.22 17.03
N LYS A 52 39.03 15.06 17.57
CA LYS A 52 38.43 13.75 17.26
C LYS A 52 37.08 13.56 17.97
N ASN A 53 36.10 12.97 17.27
CA ASN A 53 35.23 11.91 17.80
C ASN A 53 34.48 11.23 16.64
N GLY A 54 34.94 10.05 16.24
CA GLY A 54 34.30 9.25 15.19
C GLY A 54 33.29 8.28 15.79
N PHE A 55 32.03 8.38 15.35
CA PHE A 55 31.05 7.31 15.52
C PHE A 55 31.34 6.18 14.53
N ASN A 56 31.21 4.93 14.96
CA ASN A 56 31.15 3.77 14.07
C ASN A 56 30.13 2.76 14.63
N PRO A 57 29.09 2.36 13.86
CA PRO A 57 28.02 1.50 14.37
C PRO A 57 28.31 0.02 14.10
N ALA A 58 28.81 -0.70 15.10
CA ALA A 58 28.84 -2.16 15.09
C ALA A 58 28.81 -2.71 16.53
N ILE A 59 27.68 -3.30 16.94
CA ILE A 59 27.64 -4.19 18.11
C ILE A 59 27.01 -5.51 17.67
N MET A 60 27.90 -6.46 17.42
CA MET A 60 27.65 -7.88 17.26
C MET A 60 27.67 -8.50 18.66
N CYS A 61 26.53 -8.97 19.18
CA CYS A 61 26.48 -9.63 20.48
C CYS A 61 26.96 -11.09 20.39
N CYS A 62 28.28 -11.29 20.44
CA CYS A 62 28.85 -12.54 20.92
C CYS A 62 29.17 -12.39 22.41
N GLY A 63 28.54 -13.19 23.26
CA GLY A 63 28.90 -13.27 24.67
C GLY A 63 30.21 -14.03 24.84
N SER A 64 31.25 -13.36 25.32
CA SER A 64 32.48 -14.03 25.77
C SER A 64 32.30 -14.49 27.22
N VAL A 65 32.54 -15.78 27.43
CA VAL A 65 33.00 -16.30 28.72
C VAL A 65 34.34 -15.63 29.03
N SER A 66 34.62 -15.36 30.32
CA SER A 66 35.93 -14.91 30.77
C SER A 66 36.31 -15.71 32.00
N ASP A 67 37.28 -16.61 31.83
CA ASP A 67 37.90 -17.34 32.93
C ASP A 67 38.79 -16.41 33.74
N GLN A 68 38.68 -16.48 35.07
CA GLN A 68 39.73 -16.04 35.98
C GLN A 68 40.01 -17.14 37.01
N HIS A 69 41.17 -17.77 36.83
CA HIS A 69 41.70 -18.79 37.74
C HIS A 69 42.37 -18.10 38.94
N ALA A 70 41.91 -18.41 40.15
CA ALA A 70 42.70 -18.29 41.37
C ALA A 70 42.22 -19.33 42.39
N SER A 71 43.10 -20.27 42.75
CA SER A 71 42.85 -21.19 43.86
C SER A 71 43.22 -20.51 45.18
N ASP A 72 42.42 -20.72 46.22
CA ASP A 72 42.92 -20.82 47.58
C ASP A 72 42.02 -21.76 48.42
N TYR A 73 42.60 -22.37 49.45
CA TYR A 73 42.04 -23.48 50.22
C TYR A 73 41.57 -23.05 51.62
N ILE A 74 40.98 -23.99 52.38
CA ILE A 74 40.71 -24.00 53.85
C ILE A 74 39.25 -23.65 54.29
N THR A 75 38.44 -24.71 54.38
CA THR A 75 37.72 -25.23 55.58
C THR A 75 37.16 -24.29 56.67
N ILE A 76 35.88 -24.46 57.06
CA ILE A 76 35.39 -24.86 58.43
C ILE A 76 33.84 -24.77 58.58
N ASN A 77 33.25 -25.90 59.03
CA ASN A 77 31.99 -26.23 59.74
C ASN A 77 30.64 -25.44 59.64
N PRO A 78 29.51 -26.13 59.92
CA PRO A 78 28.16 -25.54 59.99
C PRO A 78 27.69 -25.24 61.44
N SER A 79 27.30 -24.00 61.71
CA SER A 79 26.46 -23.63 62.88
C SER A 79 25.96 -22.19 62.74
N GLY A 80 24.65 -21.95 62.79
CA GLY A 80 24.09 -20.60 62.66
C GLY A 80 22.61 -20.53 62.28
N VAL A 81 21.76 -21.28 62.99
CA VAL A 81 20.30 -21.13 62.85
C VAL A 81 19.86 -19.91 63.65
N GLY A 82 19.17 -18.98 62.98
CA GLY A 82 18.34 -17.96 63.64
C GLY A 82 18.87 -16.53 63.62
N GLU A 83 18.73 -15.83 62.48
CA GLU A 83 18.54 -14.36 62.42
C GLU A 83 18.15 -13.84 61.02
N ARG A 84 17.11 -14.43 60.39
CA ARG A 84 16.54 -13.94 59.11
C ARG A 84 15.02 -14.12 59.02
N LEU A 85 14.27 -13.28 59.74
CA LEU A 85 12.80 -13.19 59.62
C LEU A 85 12.28 -11.73 59.53
N ALA A 86 13.14 -10.75 59.21
CA ALA A 86 12.78 -9.33 59.18
C ALA A 86 13.18 -8.56 57.89
N SER A 87 13.92 -9.16 56.95
CA SER A 87 14.33 -8.50 55.68
C SER A 87 13.51 -8.89 54.46
N ASP A 88 12.85 -10.05 54.48
CA ASP A 88 12.28 -10.70 53.29
C ASP A 88 11.04 -9.97 52.72
N SER A 89 10.30 -9.27 53.58
CA SER A 89 9.16 -8.44 53.17
C SER A 89 9.57 -7.17 52.41
N GLY A 90 10.83 -6.74 52.52
CA GLY A 90 11.36 -5.58 51.80
C GLY A 90 11.68 -5.89 50.35
N GLU A 91 12.39 -7.00 50.11
CA GLU A 91 12.88 -7.37 48.77
C GLU A 91 11.76 -7.76 47.81
N LEU A 92 10.74 -8.50 48.28
CA LEU A 92 9.58 -8.90 47.49
C LEU A 92 8.78 -7.71 46.92
N SER A 93 8.72 -6.60 47.67
CA SER A 93 8.10 -5.35 47.23
C SER A 93 8.92 -4.62 46.15
N ASN A 94 10.24 -4.78 46.20
CA ASN A 94 11.19 -4.10 45.34
C ASN A 94 11.38 -4.86 44.02
N GLU A 95 11.34 -6.19 44.04
CA GLU A 95 11.22 -7.02 42.83
C GLU A 95 9.89 -6.82 42.11
N SER A 96 8.77 -6.73 42.83
CA SER A 96 7.48 -6.42 42.22
C SER A 96 7.49 -5.03 41.54
N ARG A 97 8.14 -4.03 42.14
CA ARG A 97 8.35 -2.71 41.51
C ARG A 97 9.31 -2.75 40.33
N LYS A 98 10.41 -3.51 40.40
CA LYS A 98 11.32 -3.70 39.26
C LYS A 98 10.64 -4.42 38.10
N SER A 99 9.91 -5.51 38.36
CA SER A 99 9.16 -6.26 37.34
C SER A 99 8.08 -5.39 36.69
N ALA A 100 7.34 -4.60 37.49
CA ALA A 100 6.40 -3.60 36.96
C ALA A 100 7.12 -2.52 36.12
N ALA A 101 8.23 -1.97 36.59
CA ALA A 101 8.99 -0.95 35.86
C ALA A 101 9.63 -1.48 34.56
N THR A 102 10.12 -2.73 34.56
CA THR A 102 10.69 -3.39 33.37
C THR A 102 9.59 -3.73 32.36
N SER A 103 8.44 -4.26 32.80
CA SER A 103 7.25 -4.45 31.96
C SER A 103 6.79 -3.12 31.36
N GLN A 104 6.68 -2.07 32.18
CA GLN A 104 6.23 -0.75 31.74
C GLN A 104 7.23 -0.08 30.79
N SER A 105 8.54 -0.26 30.98
CA SER A 105 9.56 0.22 30.03
C SER A 105 9.55 -0.54 28.70
N CYS A 106 9.28 -1.85 28.72
CA CYS A 106 9.13 -2.67 27.51
C CYS A 106 7.88 -2.24 26.71
N VAL A 107 6.73 -2.10 27.38
CA VAL A 107 5.48 -1.60 26.78
C VAL A 107 5.69 -0.21 26.15
N GLN A 108 6.44 0.67 26.82
CA GLN A 108 6.65 2.03 26.36
C GLN A 108 7.60 2.11 25.14
N ASN A 109 8.56 1.18 25.02
CA ASN A 109 9.35 1.00 23.80
C ASN A 109 8.48 0.52 22.62
N VAL A 110 7.62 -0.49 22.82
CA VAL A 110 6.71 -0.99 21.77
C VAL A 110 5.78 0.11 21.22
N GLN A 111 5.31 1.01 22.10
CA GLN A 111 4.46 2.14 21.69
C GLN A 111 5.24 3.17 20.87
N LEU A 112 6.46 3.53 21.27
CA LEU A 112 7.32 4.46 20.53
C LEU A 112 7.75 3.88 19.18
N ASP A 113 8.13 2.60 19.13
CA ASP A 113 8.48 1.90 17.88
C ASP A 113 7.30 1.89 16.90
N LEU A 114 6.07 1.62 17.36
CA LEU A 114 4.89 1.63 16.49
C LEU A 114 4.60 3.04 15.95
N ILE A 115 4.75 4.09 16.77
CA ILE A 115 4.59 5.49 16.32
C ILE A 115 5.69 5.88 15.31
N MET A 116 6.95 5.53 15.58
CA MET A 116 8.09 5.83 14.70
C MET A 116 8.08 5.03 13.39
N LEU A 117 7.49 3.83 13.38
CA LEU A 117 7.27 3.03 12.16
C LEU A 117 6.04 3.50 11.36
N SER A 118 4.98 3.94 12.04
CA SER A 118 3.73 4.35 11.37
C SER A 118 3.82 5.76 10.78
N LEU A 119 4.49 6.72 11.41
CA LEU A 119 4.54 8.09 10.90
C LEU A 119 5.16 8.21 9.48
N PRO A 120 6.30 7.56 9.15
CA PRO A 120 6.84 7.56 7.78
C PRO A 120 5.99 6.72 6.82
N ALA A 121 5.36 5.63 7.30
CA ALA A 121 4.49 4.80 6.48
C ALA A 121 3.20 5.56 6.08
N ILE A 122 2.59 6.29 7.01
CA ILE A 122 1.44 7.17 6.76
C ILE A 122 1.83 8.26 5.76
N ALA A 123 2.96 8.94 5.96
CA ALA A 123 3.42 9.99 5.05
C ALA A 123 3.65 9.47 3.61
N GLY A 124 4.28 8.29 3.46
CA GLY A 124 4.49 7.66 2.16
C GLY A 124 3.21 7.15 1.51
N GLN A 125 2.26 6.61 2.29
CA GLN A 125 0.98 6.10 1.79
C GLN A 125 -0.06 7.19 1.54
N ALA A 126 0.07 8.39 2.11
CA ALA A 126 -0.88 9.49 1.91
C ALA A 126 -0.81 10.13 0.51
N ILE A 127 0.29 9.97 -0.22
CA ILE A 127 0.51 10.61 -1.53
C ILE A 127 -0.52 10.13 -2.57
N GLU A 128 -0.68 8.81 -2.70
CA GLU A 128 -1.61 8.17 -3.65
C GLU A 128 -3.09 8.60 -3.43
N PRO A 129 -3.69 8.48 -2.23
CA PRO A 129 -5.06 8.92 -2.00
C PRO A 129 -5.24 10.45 -2.11
N MET A 130 -4.19 11.25 -1.91
CA MET A 130 -4.23 12.70 -2.20
C MET A 130 -4.29 12.97 -3.70
N ALA A 131 -3.50 12.26 -4.51
CA ALA A 131 -3.55 12.37 -5.97
C ALA A 131 -4.93 11.97 -6.52
N GLN A 132 -5.53 10.89 -6.01
CA GLN A 132 -6.87 10.45 -6.41
C GLN A 132 -7.98 11.43 -5.98
N LEU A 133 -7.87 12.07 -4.80
CA LEU A 133 -8.79 13.13 -4.37
C LEU A 133 -8.65 14.36 -5.27
N MET A 134 -7.43 14.75 -5.63
CA MET A 134 -7.18 15.87 -6.56
C MET A 134 -7.74 15.59 -7.95
N GLU A 135 -7.57 14.37 -8.48
CA GLU A 135 -8.16 13.95 -9.77
C GLU A 135 -9.70 14.00 -9.70
N THR A 136 -10.29 13.43 -8.65
CA THR A 136 -11.74 13.45 -8.41
C THR A 136 -12.29 14.87 -8.30
N ALA A 137 -11.56 15.77 -7.64
CA ALA A 137 -11.96 17.18 -7.53
C ALA A 137 -11.82 17.93 -8.86
N TYR A 138 -10.76 17.68 -9.63
CA TYR A 138 -10.58 18.28 -10.95
C TYR A 138 -11.72 17.88 -11.91
N ILE A 139 -12.04 16.59 -11.99
CA ILE A 139 -13.13 16.10 -12.86
C ILE A 139 -14.50 16.57 -12.34
N GLY A 140 -14.70 16.62 -11.01
CA GLY A 140 -15.94 17.12 -10.41
C GLY A 140 -16.24 18.60 -10.66
N ARG A 141 -15.22 19.40 -10.98
CA ARG A 141 -15.35 20.80 -11.44
C ARG A 141 -15.68 20.92 -12.93
N LEU A 142 -15.34 19.92 -13.76
CA LEU A 142 -15.75 19.88 -15.16
C LEU A 142 -17.25 19.60 -15.30
N GLY A 143 -17.80 18.75 -14.43
CA GLY A 143 -19.24 18.58 -14.27
C GLY A 143 -19.65 17.22 -13.68
N PRO A 144 -20.91 17.09 -13.24
CA PRO A 144 -21.43 15.84 -12.66
C PRO A 144 -21.38 14.67 -13.64
N LEU A 145 -21.65 14.93 -14.93
CA LEU A 145 -21.65 13.90 -15.97
C LEU A 145 -20.26 13.30 -16.17
N GLU A 146 -19.23 14.16 -16.24
CA GLU A 146 -17.84 13.74 -16.42
C GLU A 146 -17.34 12.98 -15.19
N LEU A 147 -17.67 13.46 -13.97
CA LEU A 147 -17.28 12.79 -12.73
C LEU A 147 -17.91 11.40 -12.59
N ALA A 148 -19.20 11.27 -12.88
CA ALA A 148 -19.89 9.99 -12.86
C ALA A 148 -19.29 9.00 -13.88
N SER A 149 -19.02 9.50 -15.08
CA SER A 149 -18.45 8.72 -16.19
C SER A 149 -17.02 8.26 -15.89
N ALA A 150 -16.20 9.15 -15.32
CA ALA A 150 -14.86 8.84 -14.86
C ALA A 150 -14.89 7.82 -13.71
N GLY A 151 -15.80 7.94 -12.74
CA GLY A 151 -15.94 6.99 -11.63
C GLY A 151 -16.25 5.57 -12.08
N VAL A 152 -17.19 5.41 -13.03
CA VAL A 152 -17.48 4.10 -13.65
C VAL A 152 -16.25 3.55 -14.37
N SER A 153 -15.57 4.37 -15.17
CA SER A 153 -14.32 4.01 -15.86
C SER A 153 -13.21 3.56 -14.90
N THR A 154 -12.96 4.32 -13.83
CA THR A 154 -12.01 3.99 -12.76
C THR A 154 -12.34 2.65 -12.12
N SER A 155 -13.63 2.37 -11.85
CA SER A 155 -14.04 1.12 -11.22
C SER A 155 -13.87 -0.10 -12.15
N ILE A 156 -14.13 0.04 -13.47
CA ILE A 156 -13.85 -1.00 -14.47
C ILE A 156 -12.34 -1.27 -14.56
N PHE A 157 -11.54 -0.20 -14.68
CA PHE A 157 -10.08 -0.30 -14.74
C PHE A 157 -9.54 -1.01 -13.49
N ASN A 158 -9.95 -0.56 -12.30
CA ASN A 158 -9.49 -1.13 -11.03
C ASN A 158 -9.81 -2.61 -10.85
N ILE A 159 -10.98 -3.11 -11.28
CA ILE A 159 -11.28 -4.54 -11.18
C ILE A 159 -10.45 -5.35 -12.18
N LEU A 160 -10.38 -4.95 -13.45
CA LEU A 160 -9.59 -5.66 -14.46
C LEU A 160 -8.09 -5.67 -14.11
N SER A 161 -7.52 -4.50 -13.83
CA SER A 161 -6.10 -4.38 -13.47
C SER A 161 -5.77 -5.20 -12.23
N LYS A 162 -6.65 -5.29 -11.21
CA LYS A 162 -6.37 -6.12 -10.02
C LYS A 162 -6.45 -7.62 -10.27
N VAL A 163 -7.26 -8.08 -11.23
CA VAL A 163 -7.26 -9.50 -11.66
C VAL A 163 -5.90 -9.91 -12.23
N PHE A 164 -5.31 -9.10 -13.12
CA PHE A 164 -4.07 -9.45 -13.81
C PHE A 164 -2.80 -9.09 -13.02
N ASN A 165 -2.79 -7.97 -12.30
CA ASN A 165 -1.57 -7.48 -11.64
C ASN A 165 -1.20 -8.20 -10.35
N ILE A 166 -2.15 -8.72 -9.58
CA ILE A 166 -1.86 -9.37 -8.29
C ILE A 166 -1.06 -10.69 -8.49
N PRO A 167 -1.44 -11.60 -9.41
CA PRO A 167 -0.64 -12.78 -9.72
C PRO A 167 0.72 -12.40 -10.28
N LEU A 168 0.77 -11.45 -11.22
CA LEU A 168 2.02 -11.00 -11.84
C LEU A 168 3.01 -10.44 -10.81
N LEU A 169 2.54 -9.61 -9.87
CA LEU A 169 3.36 -9.07 -8.78
C LEU A 169 3.92 -10.19 -7.88
N SER A 170 3.11 -11.18 -7.54
CA SER A 170 3.51 -12.35 -6.73
C SER A 170 4.56 -13.20 -7.46
N VAL A 171 4.33 -13.46 -8.74
CA VAL A 171 5.20 -14.24 -9.62
C VAL A 171 6.55 -13.53 -9.83
N ALA A 172 6.54 -12.24 -10.17
CA ALA A 172 7.74 -11.44 -10.37
C ALA A 172 8.60 -11.35 -9.10
N THR A 173 7.98 -11.16 -7.94
CA THR A 173 8.69 -11.13 -6.64
C THR A 173 9.35 -12.48 -6.35
N SER A 174 8.65 -13.58 -6.58
CA SER A 174 9.13 -14.94 -6.29
C SER A 174 10.28 -15.35 -7.22
N PHE A 175 10.14 -15.14 -8.54
CA PHE A 175 11.16 -15.53 -9.51
C PHE A 175 12.47 -14.77 -9.31
N VAL A 176 12.42 -13.48 -8.99
CA VAL A 176 13.62 -12.70 -8.71
C VAL A 176 14.28 -13.13 -7.41
N ALA A 177 13.51 -13.38 -6.35
CA ALA A 177 14.05 -13.90 -5.08
C ALA A 177 14.72 -15.28 -5.26
N GLU A 178 14.13 -16.16 -6.06
CA GLU A 178 14.66 -17.49 -6.38
C GLU A 178 15.97 -17.41 -7.20
N ASP A 179 16.00 -16.59 -8.25
CA ASP A 179 17.18 -16.40 -9.11
C ASP A 179 18.36 -15.79 -8.34
N ILE A 180 18.10 -14.82 -7.45
CA ILE A 180 19.11 -14.29 -6.52
C ILE A 180 19.66 -15.41 -5.64
N SER A 181 18.81 -16.21 -4.99
CA SER A 181 19.24 -17.30 -4.11
C SER A 181 20.12 -18.33 -4.85
N ARG A 182 19.77 -18.66 -6.09
CA ARG A 182 20.57 -19.55 -6.96
C ARG A 182 21.90 -18.93 -7.35
N SER A 183 21.95 -17.64 -7.69
CA SER A 183 23.21 -16.95 -8.00
C SER A 183 24.18 -17.00 -6.81
N SER A 184 23.73 -16.63 -5.61
CA SER A 184 24.55 -16.68 -4.40
C SER A 184 25.02 -18.09 -4.05
N SER A 185 24.21 -19.13 -4.30
CA SER A 185 24.62 -20.51 -4.09
C SER A 185 25.72 -20.97 -5.05
N LYS A 186 25.72 -20.46 -6.30
CA LYS A 186 26.74 -20.80 -7.31
C LYS A 186 28.08 -20.15 -6.98
N ASP A 187 28.06 -18.86 -6.66
CA ASP A 187 29.26 -18.09 -6.26
C ASP A 187 29.98 -18.81 -5.09
N SER A 188 29.23 -19.31 -4.10
CA SER A 188 29.78 -20.07 -2.97
C SER A 188 30.25 -21.51 -3.29
N THR A 189 29.90 -22.07 -4.45
CA THR A 189 30.41 -23.39 -4.90
C THR A 189 31.64 -23.28 -5.81
N SER A 190 31.94 -22.10 -6.36
CA SER A 190 33.14 -21.86 -7.18
C SER A 190 34.42 -21.60 -6.36
N ASP A 191 34.30 -21.25 -5.08
CA ASP A 191 35.41 -20.77 -4.24
C ASP A 191 36.17 -21.87 -3.47
N SER A 192 35.94 -23.16 -3.75
CA SER A 192 36.71 -24.26 -3.11
C SER A 192 38.14 -24.44 -3.66
N SER A 193 38.74 -23.38 -4.23
CA SER A 193 40.07 -23.36 -4.86
C SER A 193 40.76 -21.99 -4.67
N CYS A 194 41.21 -21.66 -3.45
CA CYS A 194 42.07 -20.49 -3.24
C CYS A 194 43.49 -20.73 -3.83
N PRO A 195 44.21 -19.68 -4.30
CA PRO A 195 45.01 -18.90 -3.34
C PRO A 195 45.12 -17.38 -3.59
N ASN A 196 45.17 -16.62 -2.49
CA ASN A 196 45.82 -15.33 -2.19
C ASN A 196 46.04 -14.19 -3.24
N VAL A 197 46.01 -12.97 -2.67
CA VAL A 197 46.54 -11.66 -3.17
C VAL A 197 45.59 -10.82 -4.05
N SER A 198 44.92 -9.82 -3.45
CA SER A 198 45.48 -8.45 -3.40
C SER A 198 44.57 -7.48 -2.63
N TYR A 199 45.15 -6.57 -1.85
CA TYR A 199 44.47 -5.38 -1.35
C TYR A 199 44.46 -4.34 -2.47
N ASN A 200 43.29 -4.02 -3.03
CA ASN A 200 43.09 -2.80 -3.81
C ASN A 200 41.70 -2.21 -3.55
N GLY A 201 41.61 -0.88 -3.62
CA GLY A 201 40.56 -0.10 -2.98
C GLY A 201 39.13 -0.38 -3.47
N CYS A 202 38.18 -0.12 -2.58
CA CYS A 202 36.75 -0.17 -2.85
C CYS A 202 36.33 0.92 -3.85
N ASP A 203 36.44 0.65 -5.14
CA ASP A 203 35.56 1.27 -6.13
C ASP A 203 34.22 0.53 -6.06
N GLU A 204 33.14 1.23 -5.70
CA GLU A 204 31.78 0.66 -5.55
C GLU A 204 31.14 0.44 -6.93
N SER A 205 31.88 -0.23 -7.82
CA SER A 205 31.37 -0.66 -9.10
C SER A 205 30.26 -1.69 -8.85
N THR A 206 29.01 -1.25 -9.04
CA THR A 206 27.83 -2.08 -8.83
C THR A 206 27.81 -3.17 -9.91
N ASP A 207 28.42 -4.31 -9.59
CA ASP A 207 28.57 -5.42 -10.53
C ASP A 207 27.20 -5.88 -11.02
N ARG A 208 26.94 -5.68 -12.32
CA ARG A 208 25.58 -5.81 -12.87
C ARG A 208 25.20 -7.27 -12.98
N LYS A 209 24.42 -7.76 -12.02
CA LYS A 209 24.02 -9.17 -11.99
C LYS A 209 23.17 -9.53 -13.22
N LEU A 210 23.55 -10.60 -13.90
CA LEU A 210 22.81 -11.18 -15.00
C LEU A 210 21.67 -12.04 -14.42
N LEU A 211 20.45 -11.50 -14.40
CA LEU A 211 19.28 -12.18 -13.84
C LEU A 211 18.22 -12.40 -14.93
N PRO A 212 18.19 -13.58 -15.58
CA PRO A 212 17.21 -13.89 -16.62
C PRO A 212 15.76 -13.77 -16.12
N SER A 213 15.51 -14.01 -14.83
CA SER A 213 14.21 -13.82 -14.16
C SER A 213 13.63 -12.41 -14.32
N VAL A 214 14.49 -11.38 -14.29
CA VAL A 214 14.08 -9.97 -14.44
C VAL A 214 13.53 -9.75 -15.84
N SER A 215 14.22 -10.27 -16.87
CA SER A 215 13.77 -10.14 -18.26
C SER A 215 12.48 -10.92 -18.53
N THR A 216 12.36 -12.15 -18.04
CA THR A 216 11.11 -12.93 -18.19
C THR A 216 9.93 -12.21 -17.53
N ALA A 217 10.12 -11.66 -16.33
CA ALA A 217 9.08 -10.89 -15.63
C ALA A 217 8.67 -9.61 -16.39
N LEU A 218 9.61 -8.86 -16.97
CA LEU A 218 9.32 -7.66 -17.77
C LEU A 218 8.58 -7.98 -19.07
N VAL A 219 8.96 -9.05 -19.78
CA VAL A 219 8.29 -9.49 -21.02
C VAL A 219 6.88 -10.01 -20.72
N LEU A 220 6.70 -10.77 -19.63
CA LEU A 220 5.37 -11.18 -19.16
C LEU A 220 4.50 -9.97 -18.77
N ALA A 221 5.07 -8.99 -18.07
CA ALA A 221 4.35 -7.78 -17.70
C ALA A 221 3.93 -6.94 -18.92
N LEU A 222 4.81 -6.77 -19.90
CA LEU A 222 4.49 -6.04 -21.12
C LEU A 222 3.42 -6.76 -21.97
N THR A 223 3.50 -8.09 -22.10
CA THR A 223 2.51 -8.87 -22.86
C THR A 223 1.14 -8.88 -22.16
N ILE A 224 1.09 -9.07 -20.85
CA ILE A 224 -0.15 -8.96 -20.06
C ILE A 224 -0.72 -7.54 -20.15
N GLY A 225 0.11 -6.51 -20.01
CA GLY A 225 -0.33 -5.12 -20.06
C GLY A 225 -0.86 -4.68 -21.43
N ILE A 226 -0.27 -5.16 -22.52
CA ILE A 226 -0.82 -4.96 -23.88
C ILE A 226 -2.14 -5.71 -24.05
N LEU A 227 -2.23 -6.96 -23.58
CA LEU A 227 -3.47 -7.74 -23.63
C LEU A 227 -4.60 -7.07 -22.83
N GLU A 228 -4.30 -6.57 -21.63
CA GLU A 228 -5.21 -5.82 -20.77
C GLU A 228 -5.67 -4.52 -21.45
N ALA A 229 -4.76 -3.76 -22.04
CA ALA A 229 -5.07 -2.54 -22.79
C ALA A 229 -6.02 -2.81 -23.97
N LEU A 230 -5.73 -3.83 -24.78
CA LEU A 230 -6.58 -4.24 -25.90
C LEU A 230 -7.95 -4.71 -25.42
N ALA A 231 -7.99 -5.53 -24.36
CA ALA A 231 -9.24 -6.01 -23.77
C ALA A 231 -10.10 -4.84 -23.25
N MET A 232 -9.52 -3.88 -22.53
CA MET A 232 -10.26 -2.70 -22.05
C MET A 232 -10.72 -1.79 -23.20
N TYR A 233 -9.89 -1.58 -24.21
CA TYR A 233 -10.19 -0.68 -25.32
C TYR A 233 -11.35 -1.23 -26.17
N PHE A 234 -11.24 -2.47 -26.66
CA PHE A 234 -12.25 -3.11 -27.50
C PHE A 234 -13.45 -3.64 -26.71
N GLY A 235 -13.23 -4.14 -25.49
CA GLY A 235 -14.29 -4.61 -24.58
C GLY A 235 -15.02 -3.50 -23.84
N SER A 236 -14.66 -2.23 -24.04
CA SER A 236 -15.20 -1.07 -23.32
C SER A 236 -16.74 -1.02 -23.29
N GLY A 237 -17.41 -1.34 -24.39
CA GLY A 237 -18.87 -1.45 -24.44
C GLY A 237 -19.42 -2.51 -23.49
N LEU A 238 -18.90 -3.74 -23.56
CA LEU A 238 -19.31 -4.87 -22.73
C LEU A 238 -19.13 -4.58 -21.23
N PHE A 239 -18.02 -3.95 -20.83
CA PHE A 239 -17.79 -3.63 -19.43
C PHE A 239 -18.73 -2.53 -18.90
N LEU A 240 -19.12 -1.57 -19.74
CA LEU A 240 -20.14 -0.57 -19.41
C LEU A 240 -21.55 -1.19 -19.33
N ASP A 241 -21.86 -2.18 -20.18
CA ASP A 241 -23.10 -2.96 -20.10
C ASP A 241 -23.18 -3.78 -18.80
N ILE A 242 -22.08 -4.44 -18.39
CA ILE A 242 -21.98 -5.16 -17.12
C ILE A 242 -22.18 -4.20 -15.92
N MET A 243 -21.58 -3.01 -15.97
CA MET A 243 -21.83 -1.94 -15.00
C MET A 243 -23.28 -1.43 -15.01
N GLY A 244 -24.08 -1.77 -16.02
CA GLY A 244 -25.51 -1.44 -16.12
C GLY A 244 -25.80 -0.08 -16.74
N LEU A 245 -24.87 0.49 -17.52
CA LEU A 245 -25.11 1.73 -18.25
C LEU A 245 -25.87 1.42 -19.54
N SER A 246 -27.19 1.64 -19.53
CA SER A 246 -28.04 1.53 -20.74
C SER A 246 -27.47 2.33 -21.93
N SER A 247 -27.68 1.85 -23.16
CA SER A 247 -27.27 2.51 -24.41
C SER A 247 -27.79 3.95 -24.56
N ALA A 248 -28.92 4.28 -23.93
CA ALA A 248 -29.49 5.63 -23.91
C ALA A 248 -28.91 6.55 -22.82
N SER A 249 -28.00 6.07 -21.97
CA SER A 249 -27.42 6.85 -20.88
C SER A 249 -26.45 7.90 -21.38
N SER A 250 -26.62 9.15 -20.96
CA SER A 250 -25.69 10.26 -21.24
C SER A 250 -24.27 9.98 -20.76
N MET A 251 -24.08 9.12 -19.75
CA MET A 251 -22.76 8.72 -19.25
C MET A 251 -22.01 7.75 -20.18
N ARG A 252 -22.68 7.07 -21.12
CA ARG A 252 -22.05 5.95 -21.85
C ARG A 252 -20.88 6.43 -22.72
N ILE A 253 -21.07 7.51 -23.48
CA ILE A 253 -20.06 8.02 -24.41
C ILE A 253 -18.83 8.60 -23.65
N PRO A 254 -19.00 9.46 -22.62
CA PRO A 254 -17.84 9.92 -21.84
C PRO A 254 -17.16 8.78 -21.07
N ALA A 255 -17.91 7.86 -20.46
CA ALA A 255 -17.33 6.73 -19.71
C ALA A 255 -16.50 5.80 -20.62
N GLN A 256 -16.97 5.56 -21.85
CA GLN A 256 -16.20 4.83 -22.85
C GLN A 256 -14.90 5.55 -23.21
N ARG A 257 -14.94 6.88 -23.43
CA ARG A 257 -13.73 7.68 -23.70
C ARG A 257 -12.74 7.64 -22.54
N PHE A 258 -13.19 7.81 -21.29
CA PHE A 258 -12.34 7.69 -20.11
C PHE A 258 -11.72 6.28 -19.99
N LEU A 259 -12.49 5.22 -20.24
CA LEU A 259 -11.98 3.84 -20.17
C LEU A 259 -10.97 3.56 -21.29
N SER A 260 -11.22 4.00 -22.53
CA SER A 260 -10.28 3.90 -23.63
C SER A 260 -8.99 4.69 -23.37
N LEU A 261 -9.07 5.88 -22.75
CA LEU A 261 -7.89 6.65 -22.34
C LEU A 261 -7.10 5.96 -21.23
N ARG A 262 -7.76 5.41 -20.21
CA ARG A 262 -7.11 4.61 -19.16
C ARG A 262 -6.48 3.33 -19.69
N ALA A 263 -7.12 2.67 -20.66
CA ALA A 263 -6.59 1.47 -21.31
C ALA A 263 -5.19 1.70 -21.92
N ILE A 264 -4.93 2.89 -22.48
CA ILE A 264 -3.61 3.27 -23.00
C ILE A 264 -2.55 3.31 -21.88
N GLY A 265 -2.93 3.63 -20.64
CA GLY A 265 -2.03 3.60 -19.48
C GLY A 265 -1.78 2.21 -18.88
N ALA A 266 -2.64 1.23 -19.17
CA ALA A 266 -2.55 -0.12 -18.59
C ALA A 266 -1.15 -0.78 -18.77
N PRO A 267 -0.48 -0.74 -19.94
CA PRO A 267 0.83 -1.37 -20.09
C PRO A 267 1.91 -0.75 -19.19
N ALA A 268 1.85 0.57 -18.96
CA ALA A 268 2.76 1.26 -18.05
C ALA A 268 2.47 0.88 -16.58
N VAL A 269 1.21 0.80 -16.19
CA VAL A 269 0.80 0.38 -14.83
C VAL A 269 1.25 -1.05 -14.53
N VAL A 270 0.98 -2.00 -15.43
CA VAL A 270 1.35 -3.41 -15.29
C VAL A 270 2.88 -3.57 -15.23
N LEU A 271 3.62 -2.86 -16.09
CA LEU A 271 5.08 -2.90 -16.12
C LEU A 271 5.71 -2.26 -14.87
N SER A 272 5.17 -1.14 -14.39
CA SER A 272 5.58 -0.53 -13.12
C SER A 272 5.35 -1.48 -11.94
N LEU A 273 4.20 -2.16 -11.86
CA LEU A 273 3.90 -3.12 -10.80
C LEU A 273 4.83 -4.35 -10.85
N ALA A 274 5.16 -4.85 -12.04
CA ALA A 274 6.16 -5.91 -12.18
C ALA A 274 7.54 -5.45 -11.70
N ILE A 275 7.98 -4.24 -12.04
CA ILE A 275 9.25 -3.67 -11.56
C ILE A 275 9.24 -3.49 -10.03
N GLN A 276 8.12 -3.08 -9.43
CA GLN A 276 7.97 -3.04 -7.98
C GLN A 276 8.10 -4.44 -7.34
N GLY A 277 7.58 -5.50 -7.99
CA GLY A 277 7.80 -6.89 -7.58
C GLY A 277 9.26 -7.32 -7.68
N ILE A 278 9.94 -6.99 -8.77
CA ILE A 278 11.36 -7.23 -8.98
C ILE A 278 12.20 -6.55 -7.87
N PHE A 279 11.92 -5.28 -7.57
CA PHE A 279 12.58 -4.55 -6.47
C PHE A 279 12.28 -5.14 -5.07
N ARG A 280 11.07 -5.65 -4.82
CA ARG A 280 10.77 -6.42 -3.60
C ARG A 280 11.58 -7.72 -3.53
N GLY A 281 11.80 -8.40 -4.66
CA GLY A 281 12.71 -9.54 -4.76
C GLY A 281 14.15 -9.19 -4.39
N PHE A 282 14.64 -8.00 -4.80
CA PHE A 282 15.92 -7.43 -4.35
C PHE A 282 15.95 -6.96 -2.88
N LYS A 283 14.83 -7.04 -2.15
CA LYS A 283 14.64 -6.44 -0.81
C LYS A 283 14.82 -4.91 -0.77
N ASP A 284 14.77 -4.22 -1.92
CA ASP A 284 14.81 -2.75 -2.01
C ASP A 284 13.40 -2.19 -2.22
N THR A 285 12.72 -1.84 -1.12
CA THR A 285 11.40 -1.21 -1.18
C THR A 285 11.44 0.32 -1.21
N ARG A 286 12.62 0.94 -0.99
CA ARG A 286 12.77 2.40 -0.92
C ARG A 286 12.80 3.03 -2.31
N THR A 287 13.51 2.42 -3.25
CA THR A 287 13.59 2.89 -4.64
C THR A 287 12.19 2.94 -5.30
N PRO A 288 11.35 1.89 -5.21
CA PRO A 288 9.93 1.95 -5.59
C PRO A 288 9.16 3.14 -5.03
N LEU A 289 9.28 3.39 -3.73
CA LEU A 289 8.48 4.38 -3.02
C LEU A 289 8.86 5.82 -3.41
N GLY A 290 10.15 6.10 -3.57
CA GLY A 290 10.64 7.44 -3.92
C GLY A 290 10.27 7.89 -5.35
N VAL A 291 10.26 6.97 -6.31
CA VAL A 291 9.92 7.31 -7.71
C VAL A 291 8.41 7.36 -7.94
N THR A 292 7.65 6.41 -7.37
CA THR A 292 6.18 6.41 -7.49
C THR A 292 5.54 7.55 -6.68
N GLY A 293 6.11 7.90 -5.52
CA GLY A 293 5.64 9.03 -4.70
C GLY A 293 5.81 10.43 -5.32
N ALA A 294 6.54 10.54 -6.44
CA ALA A 294 6.65 11.78 -7.22
C ALA A 294 5.63 11.86 -8.39
N ALA A 295 4.79 10.84 -8.57
CA ALA A 295 3.93 10.70 -9.74
C ALA A 295 2.56 11.35 -9.58
N ILE A 296 2.20 12.23 -10.51
CA ILE A 296 0.82 12.75 -10.64
C ILE A 296 -0.03 11.70 -11.41
N SER A 297 -1.32 11.57 -11.10
CA SER A 297 -2.24 10.60 -11.74
C SER A 297 -2.57 10.94 -13.20
N THR A 298 -1.60 10.78 -14.11
CA THR A 298 -1.82 10.86 -15.56
C THR A 298 -1.14 9.73 -16.31
N VAL A 299 -1.67 9.34 -17.47
CA VAL A 299 -1.07 8.32 -18.34
C VAL A 299 0.38 8.69 -18.71
N GLY A 300 0.65 9.97 -19.01
CA GLY A 300 2.01 10.45 -19.28
C GLY A 300 2.97 10.25 -18.09
N SER A 301 2.49 10.55 -16.88
CA SER A 301 3.24 10.31 -15.64
C SER A 301 3.46 8.81 -15.36
N GLN A 302 2.50 7.94 -15.66
CA GLN A 302 2.67 6.48 -15.53
C GLN A 302 3.78 5.96 -16.44
N TYR A 303 3.82 6.40 -17.70
CA TYR A 303 4.93 6.10 -18.62
C TYR A 303 6.26 6.67 -18.13
N MET A 304 6.28 7.91 -17.60
CA MET A 304 7.48 8.52 -17.03
C MET A 304 8.03 7.73 -15.83
N VAL A 305 7.18 7.34 -14.88
CA VAL A 305 7.56 6.47 -13.74
C VAL A 305 8.14 5.15 -14.25
N THR A 306 7.47 4.53 -15.23
CA THR A 306 7.92 3.24 -15.80
C THR A 306 9.27 3.36 -16.48
N LEU A 307 9.52 4.45 -17.22
CA LEU A 307 10.83 4.72 -17.83
C LEU A 307 11.92 4.98 -16.78
N LEU A 308 11.62 5.74 -15.73
CA LEU A 308 12.55 5.97 -14.60
C LEU A 308 12.88 4.67 -13.85
N MET A 309 11.88 3.81 -13.64
CA MET A 309 12.02 2.49 -13.04
C MET A 309 12.88 1.55 -13.91
N ILE A 310 12.65 1.51 -15.22
CA ILE A 310 13.49 0.73 -16.16
C ILE A 310 14.92 1.27 -16.18
N TRP A 311 15.12 2.59 -16.18
CA TRP A 311 16.45 3.20 -16.14
C TRP A 311 17.21 2.83 -14.86
N TYR A 312 16.55 2.86 -13.70
CA TYR A 312 17.15 2.45 -12.43
C TYR A 312 17.43 0.93 -12.40
N LEU A 313 16.54 0.11 -12.96
CA LEU A 313 16.73 -1.34 -13.06
C LEU A 313 17.91 -1.71 -13.97
N ASN A 314 18.07 -1.03 -15.11
CA ASN A 314 19.20 -1.21 -16.04
C ASN A 314 20.56 -0.83 -15.43
N LYS A 315 20.59 -0.04 -14.35
CA LYS A 315 21.83 0.17 -13.57
C LYS A 315 22.20 -1.03 -12.70
N ARG A 316 21.23 -1.81 -12.23
CA ARG A 316 21.46 -2.97 -11.33
C ARG A 316 21.63 -4.31 -12.07
N THR A 317 21.01 -4.50 -13.24
CA THR A 317 20.97 -5.79 -13.94
C THR A 317 21.19 -5.68 -15.44
N ILE A 318 21.93 -6.62 -16.03
CA ILE A 318 22.03 -6.77 -17.50
C ILE A 318 20.79 -7.50 -18.01
N LEU A 319 19.97 -6.81 -18.81
CA LEU A 319 18.80 -7.38 -19.47
C LEU A 319 19.25 -8.35 -20.58
N SER A 320 18.83 -9.62 -20.48
CA SER A 320 19.14 -10.69 -21.45
C SER A 320 17.88 -11.35 -22.01
N ILE A 321 17.98 -12.04 -23.14
CA ILE A 321 16.83 -12.69 -23.79
C ILE A 321 16.26 -13.80 -22.87
N PRO A 322 14.93 -13.86 -22.64
CA PRO A 322 14.32 -14.78 -21.67
C PRO A 322 14.44 -16.25 -22.05
N ASN A 323 14.67 -17.11 -21.05
CA ASN A 323 14.65 -18.58 -21.19
C ASN A 323 13.50 -19.16 -20.36
N MET A 324 12.51 -19.75 -21.02
CA MET A 324 11.18 -20.04 -20.45
C MET A 324 11.02 -21.47 -19.89
N LYS A 325 12.10 -22.25 -19.74
CA LYS A 325 11.99 -23.72 -19.55
C LYS A 325 11.82 -24.24 -18.11
N ASN A 326 12.17 -23.48 -17.07
CA ASN A 326 12.19 -23.96 -15.68
C ASN A 326 11.29 -23.12 -14.74
N LEU A 327 9.97 -23.13 -14.97
CA LEU A 327 9.00 -22.30 -14.24
C LEU A 327 8.11 -23.15 -13.31
N HIS A 328 8.44 -23.21 -12.02
CA HIS A 328 7.59 -23.80 -10.98
C HIS A 328 6.40 -22.87 -10.64
N PHE A 329 5.46 -22.74 -11.58
CA PHE A 329 4.36 -21.77 -11.50
C PHE A 329 3.34 -22.10 -10.39
N GLY A 330 3.16 -23.38 -10.06
CA GLY A 330 2.05 -23.87 -9.23
C GLY A 330 2.08 -23.41 -7.77
N ASP A 331 3.20 -23.58 -7.06
CA ASP A 331 3.26 -23.34 -5.62
C ASP A 331 3.19 -21.85 -5.26
N TYR A 332 3.85 -20.99 -6.04
CA TYR A 332 3.75 -19.54 -5.90
C TYR A 332 2.37 -18.98 -6.29
N LEU A 333 1.68 -19.62 -7.24
CA LEU A 333 0.30 -19.23 -7.59
C LEU A 333 -0.69 -19.63 -6.49
N ARG A 334 -0.40 -20.65 -5.65
CA ARG A 334 -1.27 -21.08 -4.56
C ARG A 334 -1.37 -20.04 -3.44
N SER A 335 -0.24 -19.49 -2.99
CA SER A 335 -0.22 -18.43 -1.97
C SER A 335 -0.74 -17.10 -2.53
N GLY A 336 -0.31 -16.71 -3.73
CA GLY A 336 -0.84 -15.55 -4.45
C GLY A 336 -2.35 -15.66 -4.73
N GLY A 337 -2.87 -16.88 -4.95
CA GLY A 337 -4.27 -17.18 -5.19
C GLY A 337 -5.18 -16.84 -4.01
N TYR A 338 -4.74 -17.06 -2.76
CA TYR A 338 -5.50 -16.63 -1.58
C TYR A 338 -5.59 -15.09 -1.49
N LEU A 339 -4.48 -14.38 -1.72
CA LEU A 339 -4.47 -12.91 -1.75
C LEU A 339 -5.30 -12.34 -2.91
N LEU A 340 -5.28 -13.00 -4.08
CA LEU A 340 -6.15 -12.67 -5.21
C LEU A 340 -7.62 -12.89 -4.86
N GLY A 341 -8.02 -14.06 -4.36
CA GLY A 341 -9.42 -14.37 -4.04
C GLY A 341 -9.99 -13.38 -3.01
N ARG A 342 -9.18 -13.07 -1.99
CA ARG A 342 -9.45 -12.01 -1.00
C ARG A 342 -9.67 -10.64 -1.66
N THR A 343 -8.71 -10.21 -2.48
CA THR A 343 -8.74 -8.86 -3.07
C THR A 343 -9.87 -8.71 -4.08
N LEU A 344 -10.14 -9.74 -4.89
CA LEU A 344 -11.27 -9.75 -5.81
C LEU A 344 -12.60 -9.73 -5.08
N ALA A 345 -12.79 -10.46 -3.99
CA ALA A 345 -14.02 -10.38 -3.20
C ALA A 345 -14.29 -8.95 -2.67
N ALA A 346 -13.25 -8.27 -2.18
CA ALA A 346 -13.35 -6.88 -1.73
C ALA A 346 -13.65 -5.91 -2.89
N VAL A 347 -12.88 -5.99 -3.98
CA VAL A 347 -13.03 -5.07 -5.13
C VAL A 347 -14.34 -5.31 -5.87
N MET A 348 -14.79 -6.56 -6.03
CA MET A 348 -16.10 -6.88 -6.62
C MET A 348 -17.25 -6.29 -5.81
N THR A 349 -17.17 -6.31 -4.47
CA THR A 349 -18.21 -5.71 -3.59
C THR A 349 -18.28 -4.20 -3.80
N ILE A 350 -17.12 -3.52 -3.88
CA ILE A 350 -17.04 -2.07 -4.15
C ILE A 350 -17.52 -1.76 -5.57
N THR A 351 -17.04 -2.49 -6.58
CA THR A 351 -17.44 -2.35 -8.00
C THR A 351 -18.94 -2.57 -8.21
N LEU A 352 -19.56 -3.52 -7.50
CA LEU A 352 -21.00 -3.71 -7.50
C LEU A 352 -21.72 -2.49 -6.91
N SER A 353 -21.21 -1.92 -5.81
CA SER A 353 -21.74 -0.68 -5.24
C SER A 353 -21.69 0.49 -6.25
N THR A 354 -20.60 0.61 -7.01
CA THR A 354 -20.44 1.58 -8.10
C THR A 354 -21.44 1.33 -9.23
N SER A 355 -21.62 0.08 -9.65
CA SER A 355 -22.59 -0.31 -10.69
C SER A 355 -24.02 0.09 -10.31
N ILE A 356 -24.40 -0.10 -9.05
CA ILE A 356 -25.73 0.26 -8.54
C ILE A 356 -25.91 1.78 -8.46
N ALA A 357 -24.86 2.53 -8.11
CA ALA A 357 -24.89 3.99 -8.16
C ALA A 357 -25.00 4.50 -9.61
N ALA A 358 -24.27 3.90 -10.56
CA ALA A 358 -24.32 4.23 -11.98
C ALA A 358 -25.72 4.00 -12.60
N ARG A 359 -26.42 2.94 -12.19
CA ARG A 359 -27.80 2.65 -12.62
C ARG A 359 -28.83 3.68 -12.16
N GLN A 360 -28.52 4.48 -11.13
CA GLN A 360 -29.38 5.58 -10.65
C GLN A 360 -29.14 6.92 -11.38
N GLY A 361 -28.23 6.95 -12.34
CA GLY A 361 -27.95 8.12 -13.19
C GLY A 361 -26.79 8.99 -12.71
N ALA A 362 -26.45 9.99 -13.53
CA ALA A 362 -25.20 10.75 -13.39
C ALA A 362 -25.05 11.48 -12.05
N LEU A 363 -26.11 12.13 -11.55
CA LEU A 363 -26.04 12.89 -10.29
C LEU A 363 -25.78 11.98 -9.08
N ALA A 364 -26.47 10.84 -9.01
CA ALA A 364 -26.29 9.85 -7.96
C ALA A 364 -24.89 9.21 -8.02
N MET A 365 -24.41 8.89 -9.22
CA MET A 365 -23.07 8.32 -9.43
C MET A 365 -21.94 9.32 -9.16
N ALA A 366 -22.11 10.60 -9.51
CA ALA A 366 -21.16 11.65 -9.18
C ALA A 366 -21.05 11.85 -7.66
N ALA A 367 -22.19 11.93 -6.97
CA ALA A 367 -22.21 11.98 -5.50
C ALA A 367 -21.60 10.71 -4.88
N HIS A 368 -21.85 9.55 -5.48
CA HIS A 368 -21.26 8.29 -5.04
C HIS A 368 -19.74 8.30 -5.12
N GLN A 369 -19.18 8.77 -6.26
CA GLN A 369 -17.74 8.88 -6.47
C GLN A 369 -17.06 9.78 -5.43
N ILE A 370 -17.65 10.94 -5.09
CA ILE A 370 -17.11 11.84 -4.06
C ILE A 370 -17.06 11.14 -2.70
N CYS A 371 -18.18 10.56 -2.27
CA CYS A 371 -18.27 9.90 -0.97
C CYS A 371 -17.33 8.70 -0.87
N LEU A 372 -17.28 7.86 -1.91
CA LEU A 372 -16.42 6.68 -1.95
C LEU A 372 -14.94 7.07 -1.97
N GLN A 373 -14.55 8.09 -2.73
CA GLN A 373 -13.16 8.55 -2.78
C GLN A 373 -12.70 9.10 -1.42
N VAL A 374 -13.48 9.98 -0.78
CA VAL A 374 -13.14 10.52 0.55
C VAL A 374 -13.05 9.39 1.59
N TRP A 375 -14.01 8.45 1.56
CA TRP A 375 -14.03 7.31 2.47
C TRP A 375 -12.82 6.38 2.28
N LEU A 376 -12.46 6.03 1.04
CA LEU A 376 -11.26 5.23 0.74
C LEU A 376 -9.98 5.98 1.14
N SER A 377 -9.85 7.24 0.77
CA SER A 377 -8.64 8.02 1.03
C SER A 377 -8.36 8.19 2.53
N VAL A 378 -9.39 8.37 3.36
CA VAL A 378 -9.24 8.43 4.82
C VAL A 378 -8.97 7.03 5.41
N SER A 379 -9.52 5.97 4.82
CA SER A 379 -9.26 4.59 5.24
C SER A 379 -7.79 4.16 5.10
N MET A 380 -7.04 4.76 4.16
CA MET A 380 -5.61 4.46 3.97
C MET A 380 -4.74 4.81 5.18
N LEU A 381 -5.17 5.74 6.06
CA LEU A 381 -4.45 6.02 7.30
C LEU A 381 -4.51 4.81 8.26
N ALA A 382 -5.63 4.09 8.29
CA ALA A 382 -5.78 2.87 9.09
C ALA A 382 -5.01 1.69 8.47
N ASP A 383 -4.92 1.61 7.15
CA ASP A 383 -4.11 0.60 6.43
C ASP A 383 -2.61 0.79 6.72
N ALA A 384 -2.12 2.04 6.72
CA ALA A 384 -0.75 2.36 7.12
C ALA A 384 -0.45 1.95 8.58
N GLN A 385 -1.37 2.22 9.51
CA GLN A 385 -1.26 1.79 10.91
C GLN A 385 -1.30 0.24 11.04
N ALA A 386 -2.14 -0.43 10.26
CA ALA A 386 -2.23 -1.89 10.21
C ALA A 386 -0.94 -2.53 9.69
N ALA A 387 -0.31 -1.96 8.66
CA ALA A 387 0.97 -2.41 8.12
C ALA A 387 2.12 -2.28 9.14
N SER A 388 2.14 -1.24 9.97
CA SER A 388 3.09 -1.11 11.08
C SER A 388 2.87 -2.18 12.16
N GLY A 389 1.61 -2.42 12.54
CA GLY A 389 1.24 -3.49 13.48
C GLY A 389 1.61 -4.88 12.96
N GLN A 390 1.36 -5.14 11.67
CA GLN A 390 1.73 -6.37 10.97
C GLN A 390 3.23 -6.68 11.11
N ALA A 391 4.10 -5.69 10.88
CA ALA A 391 5.55 -5.87 10.93
C ALA A 391 6.05 -6.26 12.34
N LEU A 392 5.52 -5.59 13.37
CA LEU A 392 5.85 -5.85 14.78
C LEU A 392 5.36 -7.22 15.24
N ILE A 393 4.15 -7.61 14.85
CA ILE A 393 3.59 -8.94 15.15
C ILE A 393 4.39 -10.03 14.43
N ALA A 394 4.70 -9.86 13.14
CA ALA A 394 5.49 -10.85 12.41
C ALA A 394 6.85 -11.10 13.05
N SER A 395 7.54 -10.04 13.51
CA SER A 395 8.83 -10.16 14.21
C SER A 395 8.70 -10.87 15.56
N SER A 396 7.72 -10.48 16.38
CA SER A 396 7.56 -11.03 17.74
C SER A 396 7.00 -12.46 17.73
N PHE A 397 6.09 -12.76 16.80
CA PHE A 397 5.54 -14.10 16.57
C PHE A 397 6.61 -15.08 16.06
N ALA A 398 7.50 -14.63 15.15
CA ALA A 398 8.63 -15.45 14.70
C ALA A 398 9.65 -15.77 15.81
N LYS A 399 9.73 -14.92 16.84
CA LYS A 399 10.55 -15.16 18.06
C LYS A 399 9.86 -16.04 19.11
N GLY A 400 8.58 -16.38 18.91
CA GLY A 400 7.77 -17.09 19.91
C GLY A 400 7.31 -16.24 21.10
N ASP A 401 7.49 -14.91 21.05
CA ASP A 401 7.08 -14.01 22.13
C ASP A 401 5.59 -13.63 22.01
N TYR A 402 4.75 -14.58 22.44
CA TYR A 402 3.30 -14.44 22.40
C TYR A 402 2.75 -13.38 23.37
N ASN A 403 3.51 -12.98 24.39
CA ASN A 403 3.13 -11.91 25.30
C ASN A 403 3.20 -10.56 24.59
N THR A 404 4.35 -10.27 23.97
CA THR A 404 4.52 -9.05 23.16
C THR A 404 3.55 -9.01 21.98
N VAL A 405 3.27 -10.13 21.32
CA VAL A 405 2.22 -10.20 20.26
C VAL A 405 0.84 -9.82 20.81
N LYS A 406 0.46 -10.26 22.00
CA LYS A 406 -0.81 -9.92 22.66
C LYS A 406 -0.90 -8.43 23.00
N GLU A 407 0.19 -7.86 23.52
CA GLU A 407 0.27 -6.41 23.83
C GLU A 407 0.16 -5.56 22.55
N ILE A 408 0.92 -5.87 21.50
CA ILE A 408 0.83 -5.19 20.20
C ILE A 408 -0.58 -5.30 19.64
N THR A 409 -1.21 -6.48 19.71
CA THR A 409 -2.57 -6.71 19.21
C THR A 409 -3.60 -5.83 19.92
N HIS A 410 -3.58 -5.80 21.26
CA HIS A 410 -4.50 -4.97 22.03
C HIS A 410 -4.25 -3.47 21.82
N PHE A 411 -2.98 -3.06 21.76
CA PHE A 411 -2.59 -1.67 21.50
C PHE A 411 -3.01 -1.22 20.08
N ALA A 412 -2.78 -2.03 19.05
CA ALA A 412 -3.16 -1.75 17.67
C ALA A 412 -4.68 -1.62 17.50
N LEU A 413 -5.48 -2.49 18.14
CA LEU A 413 -6.94 -2.38 18.14
C LEU A 413 -7.43 -1.12 18.87
N LYS A 414 -6.87 -0.81 20.05
CA LYS A 414 -7.23 0.39 20.83
C LYS A 414 -6.89 1.69 20.08
N THR A 415 -5.69 1.77 19.50
CA THR A 415 -5.24 2.92 18.73
C THR A 415 -6.01 3.04 17.41
N GLY A 416 -6.31 1.93 16.72
CA GLY A 416 -7.11 1.92 15.49
C GLY A 416 -8.55 2.37 15.70
N LEU A 417 -9.16 1.97 16.83
CA LEU A 417 -10.48 2.49 17.22
C LEU A 417 -10.41 3.99 17.51
N PHE A 418 -9.38 4.45 18.23
CA PHE A 418 -9.17 5.87 18.53
C PHE A 418 -8.96 6.73 17.27
N THR A 419 -8.13 6.27 16.32
CA THR A 419 -7.93 6.98 15.05
C THR A 419 -9.21 6.99 14.22
N GLY A 420 -9.92 5.86 14.12
CA GLY A 420 -11.22 5.79 13.45
C GLY A 420 -12.29 6.72 14.05
N VAL A 421 -12.38 6.83 15.37
CA VAL A 421 -13.28 7.80 16.06
C VAL A 421 -12.85 9.24 15.81
N THR A 422 -11.55 9.53 15.86
CA THR A 422 -11.01 10.87 15.57
C THR A 422 -11.33 11.30 14.13
N LEU A 423 -11.16 10.40 13.17
CA LEU A 423 -11.49 10.62 11.76
C LEU A 423 -13.00 10.79 11.55
N ALA A 424 -13.83 10.04 12.27
CA ALA A 424 -15.29 10.20 12.23
C ALA A 424 -15.73 11.60 12.69
N VAL A 425 -15.15 12.13 13.78
CA VAL A 425 -15.44 13.49 14.29
C VAL A 425 -14.97 14.55 13.30
N ILE A 426 -13.73 14.45 12.81
CA ILE A 426 -13.16 15.41 11.85
C ILE A 426 -14.00 15.46 10.56
N LEU A 427 -14.35 14.30 9.98
CA LEU A 427 -15.20 14.24 8.80
C LEU A 427 -16.63 14.70 9.10
N GLY A 428 -17.22 14.34 10.24
CA GLY A 428 -18.55 14.78 10.65
C GLY A 428 -18.68 16.31 10.67
N ALA A 429 -17.64 17.01 11.16
CA ALA A 429 -17.60 18.47 11.17
C ALA A 429 -17.26 19.11 9.81
N SER A 430 -16.35 18.51 9.03
CA SER A 430 -15.76 19.14 7.84
C SER A 430 -16.34 18.72 6.48
N PHE A 431 -16.99 17.55 6.38
CA PHE A 431 -17.34 16.92 5.10
C PHE A 431 -18.27 17.78 4.23
N ASN A 432 -19.18 18.55 4.82
CA ASN A 432 -20.04 19.49 4.07
C ASN A 432 -19.22 20.56 3.32
N TYR A 433 -18.12 21.04 3.91
CA TYR A 433 -17.22 22.00 3.28
C TYR A 433 -16.26 21.30 2.31
N LEU A 434 -15.73 20.14 2.71
CA LEU A 434 -14.88 19.28 1.89
C LEU A 434 -15.56 18.93 0.54
N ALA A 435 -16.86 18.60 0.56
CA ALA A 435 -17.65 18.27 -0.62
C ALA A 435 -17.66 19.41 -1.66
N THR A 436 -17.67 20.67 -1.23
CA THR A 436 -17.64 21.83 -2.15
C THR A 436 -16.30 22.05 -2.83
N LEU A 437 -15.23 21.36 -2.41
CA LEU A 437 -13.96 21.34 -3.13
C LEU A 437 -14.09 20.53 -4.43
N PHE A 438 -14.85 19.42 -4.39
CA PHE A 438 -15.03 18.50 -5.50
C PHE A 438 -16.01 19.02 -6.56
N THR A 439 -17.10 19.67 -6.15
CA THR A 439 -18.09 20.17 -7.12
C THR A 439 -18.83 21.42 -6.63
N SER A 440 -19.28 22.24 -7.59
CA SER A 440 -20.16 23.38 -7.36
C SER A 440 -21.65 23.03 -7.56
N ASP A 441 -21.96 21.81 -8.03
CA ASP A 441 -23.33 21.41 -8.38
C ASP A 441 -24.17 21.17 -7.11
N THR A 442 -25.24 21.96 -6.96
CA THR A 442 -26.11 21.92 -5.78
C THR A 442 -26.95 20.64 -5.68
N GLN A 443 -27.26 19.99 -6.81
CA GLN A 443 -27.99 18.72 -6.83
C GLN A 443 -27.08 17.58 -6.38
N VAL A 444 -25.84 17.54 -6.86
CA VAL A 444 -24.83 16.58 -6.38
C VAL A 444 -24.53 16.79 -4.91
N LEU A 445 -24.29 18.03 -4.47
CA LEU A 445 -24.06 18.35 -3.05
C LEU A 445 -25.24 17.95 -2.15
N GLY A 446 -26.48 18.09 -2.64
CA GLY A 446 -27.68 17.58 -1.97
C GLY A 446 -27.65 16.07 -1.75
N ILE A 447 -27.23 15.29 -2.75
CA ILE A 447 -27.09 13.83 -2.64
C ILE A 447 -25.88 13.46 -1.76
N VAL A 448 -24.73 14.16 -1.87
CA VAL A 448 -23.53 13.92 -1.06
C VAL A 448 -23.83 14.01 0.45
N ARG A 449 -24.73 14.92 0.87
CA ARG A 449 -25.18 15.01 2.27
C ARG A 449 -25.81 13.71 2.78
N SER A 450 -26.49 12.92 1.93
CA SER A 450 -27.01 11.59 2.33
C SER A 450 -25.89 10.59 2.66
N GLY A 451 -24.72 10.76 2.04
CA GLY A 451 -23.52 9.96 2.30
C GLY A 451 -22.72 10.39 3.53
N LEU A 452 -23.03 11.54 4.16
CA LEU A 452 -22.27 12.08 5.32
C LEU A 452 -22.12 11.05 6.44
N LEU A 453 -23.21 10.41 6.85
CA LEU A 453 -23.20 9.41 7.93
C LEU A 453 -22.39 8.16 7.54
N PHE A 454 -22.44 7.75 6.26
CA PHE A 454 -21.61 6.67 5.77
C PHE A 454 -20.12 7.04 5.81
N VAL A 455 -19.75 8.20 5.25
CA VAL A 455 -18.35 8.62 5.15
C VAL A 455 -17.73 8.85 6.53
N SER A 456 -18.47 9.41 7.49
CA SER A 456 -17.98 9.70 8.84
C SER A 456 -18.18 8.56 9.84
N ALA A 457 -19.43 8.13 10.09
CA ALA A 457 -19.73 7.20 11.18
C ALA A 457 -19.27 5.75 10.92
N SER A 458 -18.94 5.38 9.68
CA SER A 458 -18.31 4.06 9.42
C SER A 458 -16.81 4.02 9.72
N GLN A 459 -16.10 5.15 9.84
CA GLN A 459 -14.64 5.17 10.04
C GLN A 459 -14.13 4.35 11.24
N PRO A 460 -14.80 4.30 12.41
CA PRO A 460 -14.36 3.45 13.52
C PRO A 460 -14.40 1.96 13.17
N VAL A 461 -15.44 1.53 12.46
CA VAL A 461 -15.62 0.15 11.98
C VAL A 461 -14.58 -0.16 10.90
N THR A 462 -14.41 0.75 9.94
CA THR A 462 -13.45 0.62 8.85
C THR A 462 -12.01 0.52 9.39
N ALA A 463 -11.61 1.40 10.30
CA ALA A 463 -10.27 1.38 10.88
C ALA A 463 -9.96 0.07 11.60
N VAL A 464 -10.89 -0.44 12.42
CA VAL A 464 -10.75 -1.75 13.08
C VAL A 464 -10.71 -2.90 12.07
N ALA A 465 -11.46 -2.83 10.95
CA ALA A 465 -11.39 -3.83 9.89
C ALA A 465 -10.00 -3.88 9.20
N TYR A 466 -9.37 -2.72 8.97
CA TYR A 466 -7.98 -2.67 8.45
C TYR A 466 -6.97 -3.19 9.48
N ILE A 467 -7.12 -2.87 10.77
CA ILE A 467 -6.25 -3.44 11.81
C ILE A 467 -6.34 -4.98 11.81
N PHE A 468 -7.53 -5.58 11.74
CA PHE A 468 -7.66 -7.04 11.66
C PHE A 468 -6.92 -7.64 10.45
N ASP A 469 -6.92 -6.98 9.29
CA ASP A 469 -6.12 -7.42 8.15
C ASP A 469 -4.63 -7.53 8.50
N GLY A 470 -4.07 -6.46 9.07
CA GLY A 470 -2.67 -6.40 9.50
C GLY A 470 -2.34 -7.43 10.59
N LEU A 471 -3.26 -7.67 11.53
CA LEU A 471 -3.14 -8.73 12.53
C LEU A 471 -3.07 -10.12 11.85
N HIS A 472 -3.98 -10.43 10.93
CA HIS A 472 -4.00 -11.72 10.22
C HIS A 472 -2.75 -11.94 9.36
N TYR A 473 -2.30 -10.91 8.65
CA TYR A 473 -1.08 -10.96 7.86
C TYR A 473 0.17 -11.09 8.74
N GLY A 474 0.19 -10.47 9.93
CA GLY A 474 1.31 -10.54 10.87
C GLY A 474 1.59 -11.96 11.35
N VAL A 475 0.54 -12.75 11.59
CA VAL A 475 0.64 -14.18 11.94
C VAL A 475 0.54 -15.12 10.72
N SER A 476 0.62 -14.59 9.49
CA SER A 476 0.56 -15.34 8.22
C SER A 476 -0.71 -16.18 7.99
N ASP A 477 -1.86 -15.79 8.56
CA ASP A 477 -3.16 -16.48 8.47
C ASP A 477 -3.91 -16.18 7.16
N PHE A 478 -3.18 -16.27 6.03
CA PHE A 478 -3.66 -15.84 4.71
C PHE A 478 -4.87 -16.63 4.20
N SER A 479 -4.97 -17.92 4.56
CA SER A 479 -6.10 -18.77 4.19
C SER A 479 -7.40 -18.30 4.85
N TYR A 480 -7.39 -18.07 6.17
CA TYR A 480 -8.53 -17.49 6.87
C TYR A 480 -8.88 -16.10 6.33
N ALA A 481 -7.87 -15.25 6.15
CA ALA A 481 -8.05 -13.90 5.60
C ALA A 481 -8.69 -13.89 4.20
N ALA A 482 -8.48 -14.93 3.40
CA ALA A 482 -9.13 -15.10 2.09
C ALA A 482 -10.55 -15.64 2.21
N TYR A 483 -10.76 -16.78 2.87
CA TYR A 483 -12.10 -17.39 2.97
C TYR A 483 -13.11 -16.49 3.69
N SER A 484 -12.69 -15.80 4.76
CA SER A 484 -13.54 -14.83 5.46
C SER A 484 -13.94 -13.66 4.54
N MET A 485 -12.99 -13.06 3.81
CA MET A 485 -13.29 -11.97 2.87
C MET A 485 -14.21 -12.41 1.73
N MET A 486 -14.04 -13.63 1.21
CA MET A 486 -14.92 -14.20 0.18
C MET A 486 -16.36 -14.37 0.70
N ALA A 487 -16.54 -14.90 1.91
CA ALA A 487 -17.85 -15.02 2.54
C ALA A 487 -18.49 -13.65 2.83
N VAL A 488 -17.73 -12.71 3.40
CA VAL A 488 -18.20 -11.35 3.71
C VAL A 488 -18.56 -10.58 2.44
N GLY A 489 -17.74 -10.67 1.40
CA GLY A 489 -18.00 -10.06 0.08
C GLY A 489 -19.25 -10.66 -0.58
N ALA A 490 -19.45 -11.98 -0.50
CA ALA A 490 -20.65 -12.63 -1.02
C ALA A 490 -21.92 -12.16 -0.31
N ILE A 491 -21.95 -12.17 1.04
CA ILE A 491 -23.10 -11.71 1.84
C ILE A 491 -23.42 -10.24 1.54
N SER A 492 -22.40 -9.38 1.50
CA SER A 492 -22.55 -7.95 1.21
C SER A 492 -23.02 -7.70 -0.22
N SER A 493 -22.56 -8.50 -1.18
CA SER A 493 -22.99 -8.42 -2.58
C SER A 493 -24.45 -8.86 -2.77
N VAL A 494 -24.90 -9.91 -2.05
CA VAL A 494 -26.32 -10.31 -2.04
C VAL A 494 -27.21 -9.18 -1.50
N PHE A 495 -26.80 -8.53 -0.41
CA PHE A 495 -27.51 -7.36 0.12
C PHE A 495 -27.57 -6.22 -0.91
N LEU A 496 -26.44 -5.87 -1.53
CA LEU A 496 -26.34 -4.85 -2.57
C LEU A 496 -27.18 -5.17 -3.83
N LEU A 497 -27.36 -6.43 -4.21
CA LEU A 497 -28.20 -6.80 -5.36
C LEU A 497 -29.71 -6.64 -5.10
N TYR A 498 -30.15 -6.61 -3.84
CA TYR A 498 -31.56 -6.59 -3.45
C TYR A 498 -32.01 -5.24 -2.86
N ALA A 499 -31.37 -4.78 -1.76
CA ALA A 499 -31.84 -3.63 -0.98
C ALA A 499 -31.96 -2.30 -1.77
N PRO A 500 -31.04 -1.96 -2.70
CA PRO A 500 -31.13 -0.74 -3.52
C PRO A 500 -32.33 -0.69 -4.47
N ARG A 501 -33.00 -1.82 -4.76
CA ARG A 501 -34.26 -1.83 -5.52
C ARG A 501 -35.43 -1.21 -4.73
N VAL A 502 -35.30 -1.15 -3.40
CA VAL A 502 -36.32 -0.63 -2.47
C VAL A 502 -35.91 0.73 -1.90
N PHE A 503 -34.64 0.90 -1.53
CA PHE A 503 -34.14 2.08 -0.80
C PHE A 503 -33.18 2.97 -1.61
N GLY A 504 -32.95 2.68 -2.90
CA GLY A 504 -32.06 3.46 -3.77
C GLY A 504 -30.62 3.57 -3.25
N LEU A 505 -30.01 4.74 -3.43
CA LEU A 505 -28.60 5.02 -3.10
C LEU A 505 -28.28 4.81 -1.61
N SER A 506 -29.24 5.04 -0.71
CA SER A 506 -29.03 4.84 0.74
C SER A 506 -28.73 3.39 1.10
N ALA A 507 -29.25 2.39 0.36
CA ALA A 507 -28.86 1.00 0.56
C ALA A 507 -27.45 0.67 0.04
N VAL A 508 -26.89 1.46 -0.88
CA VAL A 508 -25.47 1.32 -1.30
C VAL A 508 -24.57 1.67 -0.11
N TRP A 509 -24.92 2.72 0.63
CA TRP A 509 -24.25 3.10 1.87
C TRP A 509 -24.33 2.02 2.94
N TRP A 510 -25.52 1.52 3.23
CA TRP A 510 -25.70 0.42 4.19
C TRP A 510 -24.97 -0.85 3.76
N GLY A 511 -24.90 -1.17 2.47
CA GLY A 511 -24.16 -2.33 1.96
C GLY A 511 -22.65 -2.22 2.15
N LEU A 512 -22.07 -1.03 1.95
CA LEU A 512 -20.64 -0.79 2.23
C LEU A 512 -20.33 -0.74 3.73
N THR A 513 -21.23 -0.21 4.57
CA THR A 513 -21.10 -0.28 6.03
C THR A 513 -21.22 -1.73 6.52
N LEU A 514 -22.17 -2.51 5.98
CA LEU A 514 -22.33 -3.94 6.26
C LEU A 514 -21.07 -4.72 5.90
N PHE A 515 -20.46 -4.45 4.74
CA PHE A 515 -19.21 -5.05 4.32
C PHE A 515 -18.09 -4.83 5.35
N MET A 516 -17.86 -3.60 5.80
CA MET A 516 -16.85 -3.34 6.84
C MET A 516 -17.23 -3.94 8.21
N SER A 517 -18.51 -3.90 8.59
CA SER A 517 -18.98 -4.47 9.86
C SER A 517 -18.78 -5.99 9.91
N LEU A 518 -19.11 -6.69 8.83
CA LEU A 518 -18.90 -8.12 8.70
C LEU A 518 -17.40 -8.50 8.71
N ARG A 519 -16.51 -7.64 8.19
CA ARG A 519 -15.05 -7.82 8.31
C ARG A 519 -14.57 -7.69 9.76
N VAL A 520 -15.06 -6.70 10.52
CA VAL A 520 -14.81 -6.57 11.96
C VAL A 520 -15.26 -7.82 12.72
N VAL A 521 -16.48 -8.30 12.43
CA VAL A 521 -17.05 -9.50 13.05
C VAL A 521 -16.20 -10.74 12.74
N ALA A 522 -15.77 -10.93 11.49
CA ALA A 522 -14.90 -12.05 11.11
C ALA A 522 -13.54 -12.00 11.84
N GLY A 523 -12.86 -10.85 11.82
CA GLY A 523 -11.57 -10.69 12.51
C GLY A 523 -11.65 -10.95 14.01
N TYR A 524 -12.71 -10.45 14.66
CA TYR A 524 -12.98 -10.71 16.07
C TYR A 524 -13.24 -12.20 16.36
N PHE A 525 -14.08 -12.88 15.56
CA PHE A 525 -14.32 -14.32 15.71
C PHE A 525 -13.04 -15.16 15.54
N ARG A 526 -12.09 -14.72 14.71
CA ARG A 526 -10.81 -15.45 14.54
C ARG A 526 -9.87 -15.30 15.73
N LEU A 527 -9.82 -14.14 16.37
CA LEU A 527 -9.11 -13.97 17.65
C LEU A 527 -9.72 -14.84 18.76
N LEU A 528 -11.04 -15.02 18.75
CA LEU A 528 -11.76 -15.92 19.65
C LEU A 528 -11.70 -17.42 19.26
N SER A 529 -11.01 -17.78 18.17
CA SER A 529 -10.93 -19.18 17.73
C SER A 529 -9.76 -19.93 18.37
N LYS A 530 -10.04 -21.02 19.10
CA LYS A 530 -9.00 -21.91 19.67
C LYS A 530 -8.19 -22.63 18.61
N ASN A 531 -8.79 -22.88 17.45
CA ASN A 531 -8.22 -23.67 16.34
C ASN A 531 -7.48 -22.77 15.33
N GLY A 532 -6.86 -21.68 15.81
CA GLY A 532 -6.15 -20.70 15.00
C GLY A 532 -4.79 -20.34 15.58
N PRO A 533 -3.99 -19.51 14.88
CA PRO A 533 -2.69 -19.06 15.37
C PRO A 533 -2.79 -18.29 16.69
N TRP A 534 -3.98 -17.80 17.04
CA TRP A 534 -4.30 -17.00 18.23
C TRP A 534 -4.63 -17.80 19.50
N TRP A 535 -4.38 -19.12 19.52
CA TRP A 535 -4.68 -20.01 20.67
C TRP A 535 -4.15 -19.48 22.02
N PHE A 536 -3.03 -18.76 22.01
CA PHE A 536 -2.39 -18.19 23.19
C PHE A 536 -3.17 -17.05 23.84
N LEU A 537 -4.05 -16.35 23.10
CA LEU A 537 -4.89 -15.28 23.67
C LEU A 537 -5.88 -15.80 24.71
N GLN A 538 -6.26 -17.08 24.60
CA GLN A 538 -7.32 -17.70 25.40
C GLN A 538 -6.82 -18.50 26.58
N LYS A 539 -5.51 -18.78 26.65
CA LYS A 539 -4.92 -19.14 27.94
C LYS A 539 -4.92 -17.88 28.79
N HIS A 540 -5.77 -17.84 29.80
CA HIS A 540 -5.30 -17.31 31.07
C HIS A 540 -4.07 -18.15 31.42
N MET A 541 -2.87 -17.58 31.22
CA MET A 541 -1.75 -18.06 32.00
C MET A 541 -2.18 -17.86 33.45
N PRO A 542 -2.23 -18.92 34.27
CA PRO A 542 -2.43 -18.71 35.69
C PRO A 542 -1.33 -17.73 36.12
N LYS A 543 -1.72 -16.65 36.80
CA LYS A 543 -0.79 -16.07 37.77
C LYS A 543 -0.39 -17.26 38.64
N LEU A 544 0.90 -17.47 38.86
CA LEU A 544 1.30 -18.42 39.90
C LEU A 544 0.65 -17.89 41.18
N GLU A 545 -0.40 -18.59 41.63
CA GLU A 545 -0.78 -18.57 43.02
C GLU A 545 0.42 -19.18 43.74
N ILE A 546 1.24 -18.31 44.30
CA ILE A 546 2.17 -18.68 45.36
C ILE A 546 1.25 -19.13 46.49
N ALA A 547 1.09 -20.45 46.60
CA ALA A 547 0.37 -21.06 47.69
C ALA A 547 1.15 -20.76 48.98
N ASN A 548 0.52 -19.98 49.87
CA ASN A 548 0.88 -19.89 51.28
C ASN A 548 0.21 -21.04 52.04
#